data_AF-A0A7C1AIS6-F1
#
_entry.id   AF-A0A7C1AIS6-F1
#
_cell.length_a   1.000
_cell.length_b   1.000
_cell.length_c   1.000
_cell.angle_alpha   90.00
_cell.angle_beta   90.00
_cell.angle_gamma   90.00
#
_symmetry.space_group_name_H-M   'P 1'
#
loop_
_entity.id
_entity.type
_entity.pdbx_description
1 polymer ?
#
loop_
_entity_poly.entity_id
_entity_poly.type
_entity_poly.pdbx_seq_one_letter_code
_entity_poly.pdbx_strand_id
1 'polypeptide(L)'
;MNVNSTAANVAAKVAAPEREKKNNIKKLTVTGFKFAVSVFLIYYVLNKTNLSQIWASVKGANPWLLLLSFSLHAVGYYASVYRWKILLAAQNMKLSVNYLLQSYAVAMYFNNILPGTIGGDVVRAYDTWREGFSKSKSVTVVLVERFLGLLGLLVFAVIAIFVATDFAAKIPNLKYWILGIFIAMVLLTAFMFINQKIISKIGKLFEMPGLKLFWKLGKKFADAFKEFRGKNGALFWAVVLSLILQINVIVHYWLISKALGMDIQIIKFLFVVPIALFIMMVPVSINAIGLRENLFVFFLVPYGATVAQCIAFSWVAYGMILLLGILGGIVLSFRKQGKKPQDFIDTLEKENSMATSENKNQGVQEKEILDTQQALFDEKKSKAQKYQELFLGESGLWKMIKYELIITLCSWMPGALGLLLRSKLYPLILSSVGRNVAFGVNVAIRHPGKIRIGDNVVIDDNCVLDAKGEGNTGLTIGNGVFIGKNTILTCHDGNIVLEDNVNIGFNCVISSLSNIVLRKNILLASFVYLVGGDHTADRTDIPVLIQGRTSKGIEVGEGTWLGAHVSILDGSVVGRDCIIGANAVVNGEIPEFSIAVGAPARVLRDRREKGS
;
A
#
# COMPACT_ATOMS: atom_id res chain seq x y z
N MET A 1 -16.99 -31.59 -29.76
CA MET A 1 -15.90 -30.79 -29.16
C MET A 1 -15.04 -30.23 -30.29
N ASN A 2 -14.91 -28.91 -30.37
CA ASN A 2 -14.41 -28.22 -31.57
C ASN A 2 -12.88 -28.03 -31.49
N VAL A 3 -12.12 -28.93 -32.11
CA VAL A 3 -10.64 -29.01 -32.05
C VAL A 3 -9.94 -27.70 -32.48
N ASN A 4 -10.61 -26.88 -33.29
CA ASN A 4 -10.11 -25.58 -33.76
C ASN A 4 -10.05 -24.50 -32.66
N SER A 5 -10.84 -24.59 -31.58
CA SER A 5 -10.78 -23.60 -30.49
C SER A 5 -9.59 -23.85 -29.54
N THR A 6 -9.14 -25.10 -29.44
CA THR A 6 -8.03 -25.51 -28.59
C THR A 6 -6.69 -25.09 -29.19
N ALA A 7 -6.51 -25.26 -30.51
CA ALA A 7 -5.31 -24.80 -31.22
C ALA A 7 -5.15 -23.27 -31.21
N ALA A 8 -6.24 -22.52 -31.38
CA ALA A 8 -6.23 -21.06 -31.30
C ALA A 8 -5.90 -20.56 -29.88
N ASN A 9 -6.38 -21.23 -28.83
CA ASN A 9 -6.09 -20.90 -27.44
C ASN A 9 -4.63 -21.23 -27.05
N VAL A 10 -4.06 -22.30 -27.59
CA VAL A 10 -2.64 -22.65 -27.39
C VAL A 10 -1.73 -21.66 -28.13
N ALA A 11 -2.03 -21.34 -29.39
CA ALA A 11 -1.29 -20.31 -30.14
C ALA A 11 -1.37 -18.92 -29.47
N ALA A 12 -2.52 -18.55 -28.90
CA ALA A 12 -2.68 -17.31 -28.14
C ALA A 12 -1.87 -17.29 -26.84
N LYS A 13 -1.76 -18.43 -26.13
CA LYS A 13 -0.92 -18.57 -24.93
C LYS A 13 0.57 -18.51 -25.24
N VAL A 14 1.02 -19.07 -26.36
CA VAL A 14 2.42 -19.03 -26.81
C VAL A 14 2.81 -17.64 -27.34
N ALA A 15 1.89 -16.93 -28.00
CA ALA A 15 2.12 -15.55 -28.49
C ALA A 15 1.98 -14.46 -27.41
N ALA A 16 1.39 -14.77 -26.25
CA ALA A 16 1.23 -13.83 -25.13
C ALA A 16 2.56 -13.30 -24.58
N PRO A 17 3.58 -14.12 -24.24
CA PRO A 17 4.87 -13.62 -23.75
C PRO A 17 5.64 -12.78 -24.77
N GLU A 18 5.57 -13.09 -26.08
CA GLU A 18 6.19 -12.26 -27.12
C GLU A 18 5.48 -10.91 -27.30
N ARG A 19 4.14 -10.88 -27.24
CA ARG A 19 3.35 -9.63 -27.26
C ARG A 19 3.62 -8.78 -26.03
N GLU A 20 3.73 -9.38 -24.85
CA GLU A 20 4.11 -8.68 -23.62
C GLU A 20 5.53 -8.10 -23.71
N LYS A 21 6.49 -8.87 -24.22
CA LYS A 21 7.87 -8.40 -24.43
C LYS A 21 7.94 -7.22 -25.40
N LYS A 22 7.26 -7.29 -26.55
CA LYS A 22 7.17 -6.15 -27.51
C LYS A 22 6.47 -4.93 -26.91
N ASN A 23 5.41 -5.13 -26.13
CA ASN A 23 4.72 -4.04 -25.44
C ASN A 23 5.59 -3.38 -24.36
N ASN A 24 6.39 -4.16 -23.64
CA ASN A 24 7.32 -3.65 -22.62
C ASN A 24 8.46 -2.86 -23.25
N ILE A 25 9.04 -3.34 -24.36
CA ILE A 25 10.06 -2.59 -25.11
C ILE A 25 9.50 -1.25 -25.60
N LYS A 26 8.30 -1.24 -26.19
CA LYS A 26 7.64 0.00 -26.64
C LYS A 26 7.35 0.98 -25.50
N LYS A 27 6.94 0.48 -24.33
CA LYS A 27 6.75 1.32 -23.14
C LYS A 27 8.07 1.89 -22.63
N LEU A 28 9.14 1.08 -22.64
CA LEU A 28 10.46 1.47 -22.19
C LEU A 28 11.07 2.53 -23.13
N THR A 29 10.97 2.36 -24.45
CA THR A 29 11.46 3.34 -25.42
C THR A 29 10.72 4.68 -25.32
N VAL A 30 9.40 4.66 -25.18
CA VAL A 30 8.61 5.90 -24.97
C VAL A 30 8.99 6.58 -23.66
N THR A 31 9.19 5.81 -22.58
CA THR A 31 9.60 6.37 -21.28
C THR A 31 11.02 6.95 -21.35
N GLY A 32 11.95 6.22 -21.98
CA GLY A 32 13.32 6.66 -22.21
C GLY A 32 13.40 7.95 -23.04
N PHE A 33 12.58 8.06 -24.10
CA PHE A 33 12.47 9.30 -24.88
C PHE A 33 11.99 10.48 -24.03
N LYS A 34 10.92 10.30 -23.23
CA LYS A 34 10.43 11.37 -22.33
C LYS A 34 11.49 11.77 -21.30
N PHE A 35 12.24 10.81 -20.78
CA PHE A 35 13.33 11.09 -19.84
C PHE A 35 14.42 11.93 -20.51
N ALA A 36 14.86 11.54 -21.71
CA ALA A 36 15.85 12.30 -22.48
C ALA A 36 15.39 13.73 -22.78
N VAL A 37 14.13 13.91 -23.21
CA VAL A 37 13.52 15.24 -23.41
C VAL A 37 13.52 16.05 -22.11
N SER A 38 13.16 15.44 -20.98
CA SER A 38 13.14 16.11 -19.67
C SER A 38 14.54 16.59 -19.27
N VAL A 39 15.56 15.73 -19.38
CA VAL A 39 16.95 16.06 -19.07
C VAL A 39 17.47 17.17 -19.98
N PHE A 40 17.20 17.07 -21.30
CA PHE A 40 17.61 18.11 -22.26
C PHE A 40 16.98 19.47 -21.94
N LEU A 41 15.66 19.52 -21.66
CA LEU A 41 14.97 20.76 -21.35
C LEU A 41 15.43 21.39 -20.03
N ILE A 42 15.74 20.57 -19.02
CA ILE A 42 16.35 21.04 -17.76
C ILE A 42 17.74 21.62 -18.02
N TYR A 43 18.60 20.89 -18.73
CA TYR A 43 19.93 21.36 -19.08
C TYR A 43 19.88 22.69 -19.85
N TYR A 44 19.00 22.77 -20.85
CA TYR A 44 18.80 23.96 -21.66
C TYR A 44 18.37 25.18 -20.84
N VAL A 45 17.45 25.02 -19.88
CA VAL A 45 16.95 26.15 -19.08
C VAL A 45 17.92 26.55 -17.98
N LEU A 46 18.60 25.59 -17.34
CA LEU A 46 19.56 25.87 -16.28
C LEU A 46 20.84 26.52 -16.82
N ASN A 47 21.25 26.26 -18.07
CA ASN A 47 22.37 26.96 -18.69
C ASN A 47 22.12 28.46 -18.92
N LYS A 48 20.88 28.95 -18.78
CA LYS A 48 20.53 30.37 -18.95
C LYS A 48 20.55 31.17 -17.65
N THR A 49 20.88 30.55 -16.52
CA THR A 49 20.90 31.22 -15.22
C THR A 49 21.84 30.52 -14.24
N ASN A 50 22.06 31.13 -13.07
CA ASN A 50 22.89 30.56 -12.02
C ASN A 50 22.01 30.05 -10.87
N LEU A 51 22.36 28.88 -10.33
CA LEU A 51 21.62 28.25 -9.23
C LEU A 51 21.51 29.16 -8.00
N SER A 52 22.54 29.99 -7.74
CA SER A 52 22.55 30.98 -6.66
C SER A 52 21.43 32.01 -6.78
N GLN A 53 21.11 32.48 -7.99
CA GLN A 53 20.05 33.46 -8.24
C GLN A 53 18.65 32.85 -8.07
N ILE A 54 18.50 31.58 -8.46
CA ILE A 54 17.26 30.82 -8.24
C ILE A 54 17.01 30.72 -6.73
N TRP A 55 18.01 30.28 -5.97
CA TRP A 55 17.89 30.15 -4.51
C TRP A 55 17.70 31.49 -3.81
N ALA A 56 18.34 32.56 -4.28
CA ALA A 56 18.10 33.91 -3.76
C ALA A 56 16.63 34.32 -3.95
N SER A 57 16.05 34.02 -5.12
CA SER A 57 14.62 34.30 -5.40
C SER A 57 13.70 33.49 -4.47
N VAL A 58 14.01 32.21 -4.24
CA VAL A 58 13.22 31.36 -3.32
C VAL A 58 13.35 31.83 -1.87
N LYS A 59 14.55 32.20 -1.41
CA LYS A 59 14.79 32.69 -0.04
C LYS A 59 14.14 34.06 0.21
N GLY A 60 14.09 34.92 -0.81
CA GLY A 60 13.43 36.21 -0.73
C GLY A 60 11.91 36.13 -0.81
N ALA A 61 11.33 34.94 -0.97
CA ALA A 61 9.90 34.79 -1.16
C ALA A 61 9.11 35.14 0.12
N ASN A 62 8.00 35.87 -0.03
CA ASN A 62 7.11 36.18 1.09
C ASN A 62 6.37 34.89 1.55
N PRO A 63 6.63 34.38 2.77
CA PRO A 63 6.06 33.11 3.22
C PRO A 63 4.54 33.16 3.42
N TRP A 64 3.97 34.32 3.74
CA TRP A 64 2.53 34.48 3.95
C TRP A 64 1.75 34.39 2.64
N LEU A 65 2.27 34.97 1.57
CA LEU A 65 1.70 34.82 0.23
C LEU A 65 1.82 33.39 -0.28
N LEU A 66 2.91 32.69 0.06
CA LEU A 66 3.05 31.26 -0.25
C LEU A 66 2.06 30.40 0.55
N LEU A 67 1.84 30.71 1.83
CA LEU A 67 0.85 30.01 2.66
C LEU A 67 -0.57 30.23 2.14
N LEU A 68 -0.91 31.46 1.76
CA LEU A 68 -2.20 31.79 1.13
C LEU A 68 -2.36 31.08 -0.22
N SER A 69 -1.30 31.06 -1.05
CA SER A 69 -1.30 30.31 -2.30
C SER A 69 -1.46 28.80 -2.07
N PHE A 70 -0.86 28.26 -1.01
CA PHE A 70 -1.02 26.87 -0.63
C PHE A 70 -2.44 26.56 -0.14
N SER A 71 -3.08 27.45 0.63
CA SER A 71 -4.45 27.24 1.11
C SER A 71 -5.49 27.21 -0.02
N LEU A 72 -5.24 27.88 -1.15
CA LEU A 72 -6.05 27.76 -2.37
C LEU A 72 -6.05 26.35 -2.96
N HIS A 73 -5.03 25.52 -2.66
CA HIS A 73 -5.12 24.11 -3.02
C HIS A 73 -6.23 23.41 -2.26
N ALA A 74 -6.46 23.72 -0.98
CA ALA A 74 -7.57 23.13 -0.23
C ALA A 74 -8.91 23.50 -0.88
N VAL A 75 -9.10 24.77 -1.25
CA VAL A 75 -10.32 25.23 -1.96
C VAL A 75 -10.50 24.48 -3.28
N GLY A 76 -9.45 24.41 -4.10
CA GLY A 76 -9.49 23.67 -5.36
C GLY A 76 -9.74 22.17 -5.16
N TYR A 77 -9.21 21.61 -4.10
CA TYR A 77 -9.39 20.21 -3.73
C TYR A 77 -10.84 19.90 -3.38
N TYR A 78 -11.48 20.70 -2.53
CA TYR A 78 -12.90 20.55 -2.21
C TYR A 78 -13.78 20.73 -3.46
N ALA A 79 -13.52 21.76 -4.27
CA ALA A 79 -14.28 22.01 -5.49
C ALA A 79 -14.17 20.84 -6.50
N SER A 80 -12.98 20.25 -6.67
CA SER A 80 -12.80 19.03 -7.49
C SER A 80 -13.58 17.83 -6.93
N VAL A 81 -13.58 17.64 -5.62
CA VAL A 81 -14.32 16.55 -4.96
C VAL A 81 -15.84 16.74 -5.07
N TYR A 82 -16.34 17.96 -4.89
CA TYR A 82 -17.77 18.25 -5.09
C TYR A 82 -18.19 18.09 -6.55
N ARG A 83 -17.35 18.53 -7.50
CA ARG A 83 -17.57 18.29 -8.93
C ARG A 83 -17.67 16.80 -9.22
N TRP A 84 -16.75 16.01 -8.67
CA TRP A 84 -16.77 14.56 -8.81
C TRP A 84 -18.02 13.94 -8.18
N LYS A 85 -18.42 14.38 -6.97
CA LYS A 85 -19.63 13.92 -6.28
C LYS A 85 -20.90 14.17 -7.11
N ILE A 86 -21.03 15.33 -7.74
CA ILE A 86 -22.18 15.68 -8.59
C ILE A 86 -22.27 14.72 -9.78
N LEU A 87 -21.13 14.44 -10.43
CA LEU A 87 -21.09 13.52 -11.57
C LEU A 87 -21.36 12.06 -11.15
N LEU A 88 -20.86 11.62 -10.00
CA LEU A 88 -21.19 10.31 -9.41
C LEU A 88 -22.70 10.19 -9.10
N ALA A 89 -23.27 11.21 -8.45
CA ALA A 89 -24.68 11.25 -8.09
C ALA A 89 -25.59 11.19 -9.33
N ALA A 90 -25.18 11.78 -10.46
CA ALA A 90 -25.91 11.72 -11.72
C ALA A 90 -26.05 10.29 -12.27
N GLN A 91 -25.14 9.38 -11.90
CA GLN A 91 -25.18 7.96 -12.26
C GLN A 91 -25.73 7.05 -11.16
N ASN A 92 -26.38 7.63 -10.13
CA ASN A 92 -26.87 6.95 -8.93
C ASN A 92 -25.75 6.33 -8.06
N MET A 93 -24.53 6.88 -8.14
CA MET A 93 -23.40 6.44 -7.32
C MET A 93 -23.23 7.41 -6.16
N LYS A 94 -23.66 7.01 -4.96
CA LYS A 94 -23.66 7.86 -3.77
C LYS A 94 -22.48 7.49 -2.87
N LEU A 95 -21.49 8.37 -2.80
CA LEU A 95 -20.33 8.25 -1.92
C LEU A 95 -20.26 9.43 -0.95
N SER A 96 -19.72 9.19 0.24
CA SER A 96 -19.54 10.24 1.25
C SER A 96 -18.45 11.22 0.80
N VAL A 97 -18.58 12.49 1.18
CA VAL A 97 -17.57 13.52 0.85
C VAL A 97 -16.21 13.14 1.43
N ASN A 98 -16.19 12.60 2.65
CA ASN A 98 -14.95 12.16 3.31
C ASN A 98 -14.23 11.06 2.52
N TYR A 99 -14.97 10.07 2.01
CA TYR A 99 -14.39 9.02 1.17
C TYR A 99 -13.76 9.61 -0.11
N LEU A 100 -14.49 10.51 -0.79
CA LEU A 100 -14.00 11.16 -1.99
C LEU A 100 -12.79 12.06 -1.73
N LEU A 101 -12.76 12.77 -0.58
CA LEU A 101 -11.61 13.55 -0.15
C LEU A 101 -10.37 12.66 0.06
N GLN A 102 -10.53 11.51 0.73
CA GLN A 102 -9.42 10.57 0.92
C GLN A 102 -8.95 9.96 -0.40
N SER A 103 -9.88 9.57 -1.27
CA SER A 103 -9.57 9.01 -2.59
C SER A 103 -8.82 10.03 -3.47
N TYR A 104 -9.26 11.29 -3.47
CA TYR A 104 -8.57 12.37 -4.19
C TYR A 104 -7.17 12.62 -3.62
N ALA A 105 -6.93 12.38 -2.32
CA ALA A 105 -5.62 12.60 -1.68
C ALA A 105 -4.63 11.58 -2.22
N VAL A 106 -5.05 10.33 -2.19
CA VAL A 106 -4.28 9.22 -2.73
C VAL A 106 -4.05 9.40 -4.23
N ALA A 107 -5.03 9.94 -4.96
CA ALA A 107 -4.85 10.27 -6.37
C ALA A 107 -3.70 11.27 -6.59
N MET A 108 -3.59 12.31 -5.74
CA MET A 108 -2.47 13.26 -5.79
C MET A 108 -1.12 12.60 -5.53
N TYR A 109 -1.05 11.65 -4.59
CA TYR A 109 0.16 10.85 -4.35
C TYR A 109 0.59 10.07 -5.60
N PHE A 110 -0.33 9.33 -6.22
CA PHE A 110 -0.03 8.55 -7.43
C PHE A 110 0.31 9.41 -8.64
N ASN A 111 -0.25 10.62 -8.75
CA ASN A 111 0.13 11.57 -9.79
C ASN A 111 1.59 12.04 -9.66
N ASN A 112 2.14 12.07 -8.45
CA ASN A 112 3.53 12.47 -8.22
C ASN A 112 4.53 11.34 -8.49
N ILE A 113 4.13 10.08 -8.24
CA ILE A 113 5.02 8.92 -8.37
C ILE A 113 5.02 8.35 -9.78
N LEU A 114 3.85 8.31 -10.44
CA LEU A 114 3.76 7.69 -11.75
C LEU A 114 4.32 8.64 -12.83
N PRO A 115 4.99 8.11 -13.86
CA PRO A 115 5.62 8.92 -14.91
C PRO A 115 4.62 9.61 -15.86
N GLY A 116 3.34 9.66 -15.50
CA GLY A 116 2.28 10.30 -16.28
C GLY A 116 1.10 10.76 -15.42
N THR A 117 0.38 11.76 -15.94
CA THR A 117 -0.72 12.48 -15.26
C THR A 117 -2.05 11.71 -15.18
N ILE A 118 -2.03 10.39 -15.42
CA ILE A 118 -3.24 9.54 -15.45
C ILE A 118 -3.30 8.65 -14.20
N GLY A 119 -2.20 8.54 -13.44
CA GLY A 119 -2.09 7.65 -12.28
C GLY A 119 -3.18 7.85 -11.23
N GLY A 120 -3.41 9.09 -10.82
CA GLY A 120 -4.44 9.42 -9.84
C GLY A 120 -5.87 9.24 -10.34
N ASP A 121 -6.11 9.46 -11.64
CA ASP A 121 -7.41 9.21 -12.26
C ASP A 121 -7.79 7.72 -12.21
N VAL A 122 -6.81 6.84 -12.43
CA VAL A 122 -6.99 5.39 -12.30
C VAL A 122 -7.34 5.01 -10.86
N VAL A 123 -6.68 5.61 -9.87
CA VAL A 123 -6.97 5.37 -8.45
C VAL A 123 -8.39 5.77 -8.09
N ARG A 124 -8.85 6.95 -8.55
CA ARG A 124 -10.22 7.41 -8.29
C ARG A 124 -11.27 6.51 -8.91
N ALA A 125 -11.04 6.07 -10.16
CA ALA A 125 -11.92 5.10 -10.82
C ALA A 125 -11.90 3.74 -10.10
N TYR A 126 -10.73 3.31 -9.62
CA TYR A 126 -10.55 2.07 -8.88
C TYR A 126 -11.22 2.09 -7.50
N ASP A 127 -11.01 3.13 -6.71
CA ASP A 127 -11.63 3.33 -5.39
C ASP A 127 -13.16 3.30 -5.52
N THR A 128 -13.69 4.02 -6.52
CA THR A 128 -15.14 4.00 -6.78
C THR A 128 -15.65 2.61 -7.19
N TRP A 129 -14.90 1.85 -8.01
CA TRP A 129 -15.27 0.48 -8.36
C TRP A 129 -15.25 -0.45 -7.14
N ARG A 130 -14.29 -0.28 -6.22
CA ARG A 130 -14.17 -1.10 -5.00
C ARG A 130 -15.32 -0.94 -4.03
N GLU A 131 -16.01 0.19 -4.04
CA GLU A 131 -17.23 0.40 -3.23
C GLU A 131 -18.48 -0.29 -3.81
N GLY A 132 -18.31 -1.21 -4.76
CA GLY A 132 -19.40 -2.02 -5.32
C GLY A 132 -20.06 -1.44 -6.57
N PHE A 133 -19.54 -0.33 -7.11
CA PHE A 133 -20.09 0.29 -8.33
C PHE A 133 -19.48 -0.29 -9.61
N SER A 134 -20.17 -0.14 -10.75
CA SER A 134 -19.69 -0.65 -12.03
C SER A 134 -18.36 -0.02 -12.46
N LYS A 135 -17.39 -0.86 -12.84
CA LYS A 135 -16.09 -0.44 -13.37
C LYS A 135 -16.22 0.53 -14.57
N SER A 136 -17.16 0.27 -15.47
CA SER A 136 -17.39 1.12 -16.66
C SER A 136 -17.87 2.52 -16.26
N LYS A 137 -18.78 2.58 -15.28
CA LYS A 137 -19.33 3.83 -14.74
C LYS A 137 -18.27 4.66 -14.03
N SER A 138 -17.50 4.02 -13.15
CA SER A 138 -16.40 4.66 -12.42
C SER A 138 -15.36 5.30 -13.35
N VAL A 139 -14.96 4.59 -14.40
CA VAL A 139 -14.02 5.14 -15.42
C VAL A 139 -14.67 6.29 -16.20
N THR A 140 -15.92 6.13 -16.60
CA THR A 140 -16.68 7.13 -17.36
C THR A 140 -16.79 8.46 -16.62
N VAL A 141 -17.11 8.43 -15.33
CA VAL A 141 -17.22 9.63 -14.49
C VAL A 141 -15.91 10.42 -14.46
N VAL A 142 -14.78 9.73 -14.25
CA VAL A 142 -13.44 10.38 -14.21
C VAL A 142 -13.07 10.96 -15.58
N LEU A 143 -13.38 10.26 -16.67
CA LEU A 143 -13.16 10.77 -18.03
C LEU A 143 -13.97 12.03 -18.32
N VAL A 144 -15.25 12.05 -17.93
CA VAL A 144 -16.13 13.22 -18.08
C VAL A 144 -15.60 14.39 -17.27
N GLU A 145 -15.19 14.15 -16.03
CA GLU A 145 -14.63 15.17 -15.14
C GLU A 145 -13.35 15.81 -15.72
N ARG A 146 -12.45 14.99 -16.27
CA ARG A 146 -11.23 15.45 -16.96
C ARG A 146 -11.57 16.27 -18.20
N PHE A 147 -12.54 15.83 -18.99
CA PHE A 147 -13.00 16.55 -20.18
C PHE A 147 -13.59 17.93 -19.84
N LEU A 148 -14.45 18.01 -18.83
CA LEU A 148 -15.02 19.29 -18.38
C LEU A 148 -13.95 20.23 -17.80
N GLY A 149 -12.93 19.67 -17.15
CA GLY A 149 -11.78 20.45 -16.68
C GLY A 149 -11.00 21.08 -17.84
N LEU A 150 -10.69 20.29 -18.88
CA LEU A 150 -10.05 20.76 -20.11
C LEU A 150 -10.87 21.83 -20.82
N LEU A 151 -12.20 21.64 -20.89
CA LEU A 151 -13.11 22.61 -21.49
C LEU A 151 -13.08 23.94 -20.73
N GLY A 152 -13.17 23.90 -19.39
CA GLY A 152 -13.08 25.09 -18.56
C GLY A 152 -11.75 25.84 -18.78
N LEU A 153 -10.64 25.12 -18.86
CA LEU A 153 -9.33 25.69 -19.12
C LEU A 153 -9.23 26.35 -20.51
N LEU A 154 -9.80 25.74 -21.54
CA LEU A 154 -9.86 26.34 -22.88
C LEU A 154 -10.79 27.56 -22.98
N VAL A 155 -11.88 27.62 -22.20
CA VAL A 155 -12.72 28.83 -22.11
C VAL A 155 -11.88 30.02 -21.63
N PHE A 156 -11.08 29.83 -20.59
CA PHE A 156 -10.18 30.89 -20.10
C PHE A 156 -9.09 31.23 -21.12
N ALA A 157 -8.52 30.25 -21.82
CA ALA A 157 -7.56 30.50 -22.88
C ALA A 157 -8.14 31.36 -24.02
N VAL A 158 -9.41 31.11 -24.41
CA VAL A 158 -10.12 31.92 -25.41
C VAL A 158 -10.35 33.35 -24.91
N ILE A 159 -10.90 33.52 -23.70
CA ILE A 159 -11.10 34.85 -23.08
C ILE A 159 -9.78 35.61 -23.05
N ALA A 160 -8.70 34.93 -22.66
CA ALA A 160 -7.40 35.55 -22.50
C ALA A 160 -6.78 36.07 -23.79
N ILE A 161 -7.06 35.46 -24.96
CA ILE A 161 -6.58 35.97 -26.25
C ILE A 161 -7.18 37.34 -26.57
N PHE A 162 -8.43 37.57 -26.18
CA PHE A 162 -9.11 38.86 -26.43
C PHE A 162 -8.70 39.94 -25.42
N VAL A 163 -8.23 39.55 -24.24
CA VAL A 163 -7.85 40.48 -23.17
C VAL A 163 -6.35 40.78 -23.15
N ALA A 164 -5.48 39.83 -23.48
CA ALA A 164 -4.02 39.96 -23.54
C ALA A 164 -3.52 40.05 -24.98
N THR A 165 -4.02 41.05 -25.72
CA THR A 165 -3.75 41.25 -27.15
C THR A 165 -2.26 41.49 -27.45
N ASP A 166 -1.54 42.09 -26.50
CA ASP A 166 -0.10 42.40 -26.59
C ASP A 166 0.79 41.16 -26.75
N PHE A 167 0.41 40.04 -26.13
CA PHE A 167 1.14 38.79 -26.25
C PHE A 167 0.63 37.93 -27.40
N ALA A 168 -0.69 37.89 -27.61
CA ALA A 168 -1.28 37.18 -28.75
C ALA A 168 -0.75 37.70 -30.10
N ALA A 169 -0.37 38.98 -30.18
CA ALA A 169 0.27 39.58 -31.35
C ALA A 169 1.70 39.07 -31.60
N LYS A 170 2.44 38.60 -30.58
CA LYS A 170 3.83 38.14 -30.71
C LYS A 170 3.96 36.75 -31.32
N ILE A 171 2.92 35.92 -31.26
CA ILE A 171 2.94 34.56 -31.78
C ILE A 171 1.98 34.48 -32.98
N PRO A 172 2.50 34.34 -34.22
CA PRO A 172 1.67 34.24 -35.40
C PRO A 172 0.63 33.14 -35.28
N ASN A 173 -0.61 33.45 -35.66
CA ASN A 173 -1.74 32.51 -35.72
C ASN A 173 -2.21 31.88 -34.39
N LEU A 174 -1.59 32.17 -33.24
CA LEU A 174 -1.96 31.56 -31.95
C LEU A 174 -3.46 31.67 -31.64
N LYS A 175 -4.06 32.84 -31.92
CA LYS A 175 -5.49 33.09 -31.77
C LYS A 175 -6.36 32.08 -32.53
N TYR A 176 -5.99 31.77 -33.77
CA TYR A 176 -6.73 30.85 -34.61
C TYR A 176 -6.54 29.40 -34.16
N TRP A 177 -5.36 29.05 -33.63
CA TRP A 177 -5.07 27.70 -33.14
C TRP A 177 -5.90 27.41 -31.89
N ILE A 178 -5.92 28.32 -30.91
CA ILE A 178 -6.72 28.16 -29.69
C ILE A 178 -8.22 28.16 -30.03
N LEU A 179 -8.68 29.07 -30.89
CA LEU A 179 -10.09 29.10 -31.32
C LEU A 179 -10.48 27.81 -32.05
N GLY A 180 -9.62 27.29 -32.93
CA GLY A 180 -9.83 26.03 -33.64
C GLY A 180 -9.93 24.84 -32.69
N ILE A 181 -9.04 24.73 -31.70
CA ILE A 181 -9.09 23.68 -30.67
C ILE A 181 -10.35 23.82 -29.82
N PHE A 182 -10.72 25.04 -29.44
CA PHE A 182 -11.94 25.29 -28.66
C PHE A 182 -13.19 24.89 -29.44
N ILE A 183 -13.33 25.32 -30.70
CA ILE A 183 -14.44 24.93 -31.58
C ILE A 183 -14.48 23.41 -31.74
N ALA A 184 -13.33 22.75 -31.97
CA ALA A 184 -13.27 21.29 -32.08
C ALA A 184 -13.76 20.60 -30.80
N MET A 185 -13.41 21.12 -29.62
CA MET A 185 -13.89 20.59 -28.34
C MET A 185 -15.39 20.83 -28.12
N VAL A 186 -15.91 21.99 -28.50
CA VAL A 186 -17.35 22.30 -28.44
C VAL A 186 -18.13 21.38 -29.38
N LEU A 187 -17.65 21.18 -30.60
CA LEU A 187 -18.24 20.25 -31.57
C LEU A 187 -18.19 18.80 -31.07
N LEU A 188 -17.07 18.39 -30.47
CA LEU A 188 -16.95 17.07 -29.84
C LEU A 188 -17.96 16.90 -28.70
N THR A 189 -18.13 17.94 -27.87
CA THR A 189 -19.14 17.96 -26.79
C THR A 189 -20.54 17.84 -27.38
N ALA A 190 -20.89 18.64 -28.39
CA ALA A 190 -22.18 18.58 -29.06
C ALA A 190 -22.43 17.20 -29.67
N PHE A 191 -21.42 16.61 -30.32
CA PHE A 191 -21.48 15.26 -30.89
C PHE A 191 -21.85 14.18 -29.86
N MET A 192 -21.41 14.31 -28.61
CA MET A 192 -21.73 13.36 -27.54
C MET A 192 -23.23 13.30 -27.20
N PHE A 193 -23.96 14.40 -27.40
CA PHE A 193 -25.40 14.48 -27.11
C PHE A 193 -26.29 14.15 -28.32
N ILE A 194 -25.70 13.91 -29.51
CA ILE A 194 -26.44 13.53 -30.72
C ILE A 194 -27.08 12.14 -30.58
N ASN A 195 -28.30 11.96 -31.11
CA ASN A 195 -29.04 10.69 -31.10
C ASN A 195 -28.20 9.54 -31.73
N GLN A 196 -28.21 8.35 -31.11
CA GLN A 196 -27.43 7.18 -31.58
C GLN A 196 -27.78 6.76 -33.02
N LYS A 197 -29.02 6.98 -33.47
CA LYS A 197 -29.41 6.71 -34.86
C LYS A 197 -28.62 7.58 -35.85
N ILE A 198 -28.37 8.86 -35.50
CA ILE A 198 -27.58 9.80 -36.32
C ILE A 198 -26.10 9.43 -36.27
N ILE A 199 -25.57 9.08 -35.09
CA ILE A 199 -24.19 8.59 -34.92
C ILE A 199 -23.96 7.36 -35.82
N SER A 200 -24.87 6.40 -35.86
CA SER A 200 -24.72 5.21 -36.71
C SER A 200 -24.72 5.52 -38.21
N LYS A 201 -25.46 6.55 -38.65
CA LYS A 201 -25.47 7.01 -40.05
C LYS A 201 -24.18 7.74 -40.42
N ILE A 202 -23.69 8.61 -39.54
CA ILE A 202 -22.41 9.33 -39.72
C ILE A 202 -21.25 8.33 -39.76
N GLY A 203 -21.30 7.27 -38.96
CA GLY A 203 -20.25 6.25 -38.93
C GLY A 203 -19.96 5.57 -40.26
N LYS A 204 -20.97 5.50 -41.16
CA LYS A 204 -20.81 4.96 -42.52
C LYS A 204 -19.93 5.85 -43.40
N LEU A 205 -19.91 7.17 -43.19
CA LEU A 205 -19.01 8.09 -43.91
C LEU A 205 -17.55 7.96 -43.47
N PHE A 206 -17.28 7.47 -42.25
CA PHE A 206 -15.94 7.38 -41.67
C PHE A 206 -15.28 6.00 -41.87
N GLU A 207 -15.80 5.18 -42.79
CA GLU A 207 -15.22 3.86 -43.15
C GLU A 207 -13.97 3.96 -44.05
N MET A 208 -13.56 5.17 -44.44
CA MET A 208 -12.32 5.41 -45.22
C MET A 208 -11.04 5.04 -44.44
N PRO A 209 -9.97 4.57 -45.12
CA PRO A 209 -8.68 4.30 -44.50
C PRO A 209 -8.11 5.57 -43.85
N GLY A 210 -7.76 5.49 -42.55
CA GLY A 210 -7.22 6.62 -41.76
C GLY A 210 -8.23 7.26 -40.79
N LEU A 211 -9.49 7.41 -41.19
CA LEU A 211 -10.55 8.02 -40.38
C LEU A 211 -11.21 7.06 -39.38
N LYS A 212 -11.08 5.75 -39.63
CA LYS A 212 -11.62 4.67 -38.79
C LYS A 212 -11.12 4.71 -37.33
N LEU A 213 -9.89 5.16 -37.09
CA LEU A 213 -9.33 5.30 -35.74
C LEU A 213 -10.03 6.41 -34.96
N PHE A 214 -10.18 7.59 -35.57
CA PHE A 214 -10.88 8.73 -34.98
C PHE A 214 -12.34 8.41 -34.70
N TRP A 215 -13.02 7.72 -35.63
CA TRP A 215 -14.38 7.24 -35.42
C TRP A 215 -14.49 6.31 -34.20
N LYS A 216 -13.58 5.33 -34.06
CA LYS A 216 -13.58 4.39 -32.95
C LYS A 216 -13.35 5.07 -31.60
N LEU A 217 -12.45 6.06 -31.55
CA LEU A 217 -12.22 6.90 -30.37
C LEU A 217 -13.46 7.74 -30.04
N GLY A 218 -13.96 8.50 -31.01
CA GLY A 218 -15.14 9.36 -30.85
C GLY A 218 -16.38 8.59 -30.41
N LYS A 219 -16.63 7.40 -30.97
CA LYS A 219 -17.73 6.51 -30.56
C LYS A 219 -17.59 6.04 -29.11
N LYS A 220 -16.39 5.58 -28.69
CA LYS A 220 -16.15 5.20 -27.30
C LYS A 220 -16.40 6.34 -26.31
N PHE A 221 -15.97 7.55 -26.67
CA PHE A 221 -16.23 8.75 -25.86
C PHE A 221 -17.73 9.11 -25.83
N ALA A 222 -18.42 9.04 -26.97
CA ALA A 222 -19.86 9.27 -27.04
C ALA A 222 -20.67 8.23 -26.23
N ASP A 223 -20.23 6.96 -26.25
CA ASP A 223 -20.83 5.89 -25.45
C ASP A 223 -20.62 6.12 -23.94
N ALA A 224 -19.47 6.65 -23.52
CA ALA A 224 -19.22 7.05 -22.13
C ALA A 224 -20.17 8.19 -21.69
N PHE A 225 -20.40 9.18 -22.54
CA PHE A 225 -21.30 10.30 -22.23
C PHE A 225 -22.79 9.95 -22.36
N LYS A 226 -23.13 8.78 -22.93
CA LYS A 226 -24.52 8.31 -23.04
C LYS A 226 -25.23 8.28 -21.68
N GLU A 227 -24.51 7.89 -20.63
CA GLU A 227 -25.05 7.79 -19.27
C GLU A 227 -25.39 9.15 -18.64
N PHE A 228 -24.86 10.25 -19.19
CA PHE A 228 -25.14 11.62 -18.74
C PHE A 228 -26.22 12.34 -19.56
N ARG A 229 -26.83 11.68 -20.56
CA ARG A 229 -27.95 12.26 -21.33
C ARG A 229 -29.14 12.50 -20.42
N GLY A 230 -29.71 13.71 -20.49
CA GLY A 230 -30.81 14.13 -19.62
C GLY A 230 -30.39 14.50 -18.20
N LYS A 231 -29.09 14.45 -17.86
CA LYS A 231 -28.55 14.88 -16.56
C LYS A 231 -27.96 16.30 -16.64
N ASN A 232 -28.68 17.21 -17.31
CA ASN A 232 -28.19 18.55 -17.65
C ASN A 232 -27.80 19.39 -16.42
N GLY A 233 -28.54 19.25 -15.31
CA GLY A 233 -28.22 19.96 -14.06
C GLY A 233 -26.85 19.57 -13.48
N ALA A 234 -26.51 18.28 -13.50
CA ALA A 234 -25.22 17.79 -13.00
C ALA A 234 -24.05 18.29 -13.87
N LEU A 235 -24.23 18.26 -15.20
CA LEU A 235 -23.23 18.77 -16.14
C LEU A 235 -23.05 20.28 -16.02
N PHE A 236 -24.14 21.04 -15.89
CA PHE A 236 -24.11 22.49 -15.69
C PHE A 236 -23.28 22.85 -14.45
N TRP A 237 -23.60 22.27 -13.29
CA TRP A 237 -22.85 22.53 -12.06
C TRP A 237 -21.40 22.04 -12.13
N ALA A 238 -21.13 20.94 -12.83
CA ALA A 238 -19.76 20.49 -13.05
C ALA A 238 -18.94 21.47 -13.91
N VAL A 239 -19.55 22.10 -14.93
CA VAL A 239 -18.91 23.17 -15.72
C VAL A 239 -18.67 24.41 -14.87
N VAL A 240 -19.67 24.86 -14.09
CA VAL A 240 -19.54 26.02 -13.18
C VAL A 240 -18.38 25.81 -12.21
N LEU A 241 -18.33 24.65 -11.54
CA LEU A 241 -17.21 24.29 -10.65
C LEU A 241 -15.88 24.23 -11.41
N SER A 242 -15.86 23.77 -12.66
CA SER A 242 -14.64 23.76 -13.48
C SER A 242 -14.13 25.16 -13.77
N LEU A 243 -15.02 26.13 -14.00
CA LEU A 243 -14.65 27.54 -14.21
C LEU A 243 -14.14 28.19 -12.90
N ILE A 244 -14.81 27.94 -11.78
CA ILE A 244 -14.38 28.40 -10.45
C ILE A 244 -12.98 27.85 -10.12
N LEU A 245 -12.75 26.56 -10.42
CA LEU A 245 -11.44 25.93 -10.27
C LEU A 245 -10.36 26.63 -11.10
N GLN A 246 -10.65 27.03 -12.34
CA GLN A 246 -9.67 27.77 -13.15
C GLN A 246 -9.31 29.12 -12.51
N ILE A 247 -10.29 29.87 -12.00
CA ILE A 247 -10.04 31.13 -11.29
C ILE A 247 -9.14 30.88 -10.09
N ASN A 248 -9.47 29.86 -9.27
CA ASN A 248 -8.66 29.47 -8.11
C ASN A 248 -7.20 29.17 -8.50
N VAL A 249 -6.99 28.43 -9.60
CA VAL A 249 -5.65 28.09 -10.11
C VAL A 249 -4.90 29.33 -10.61
N ILE A 250 -5.58 30.25 -11.31
CA ILE A 250 -4.98 31.51 -11.77
C ILE A 250 -4.53 32.38 -10.59
N VAL A 251 -5.38 32.53 -9.57
CA VAL A 251 -5.04 33.28 -8.35
C VAL A 251 -3.90 32.60 -7.60
N HIS A 252 -3.89 31.26 -7.50
CA HIS A 252 -2.81 30.49 -6.90
C HIS A 252 -1.44 30.82 -7.52
N TYR A 253 -1.34 30.77 -8.86
CA TYR A 253 -0.11 31.10 -9.57
C TYR A 253 0.26 32.58 -9.45
N TRP A 254 -0.71 33.50 -9.54
CA TRP A 254 -0.45 34.93 -9.34
C TRP A 254 0.09 35.25 -7.93
N LEU A 255 -0.40 34.56 -6.89
CA LEU A 255 0.13 34.72 -5.54
C LEU A 255 1.58 34.25 -5.42
N ILE A 256 1.97 33.16 -6.11
CA ILE A 256 3.37 32.71 -6.15
C ILE A 256 4.24 33.76 -6.81
N SER A 257 3.79 34.37 -7.91
CA SER A 257 4.58 35.41 -8.58
C SER A 257 4.78 36.63 -7.67
N LYS A 258 3.73 37.07 -6.97
CA LYS A 258 3.84 38.17 -6.00
C LYS A 258 4.72 37.79 -4.82
N ALA A 259 4.66 36.54 -4.35
CA ALA A 259 5.54 36.06 -3.29
C ALA A 259 7.02 36.15 -3.69
N LEU A 260 7.35 35.86 -4.96
CA LEU A 260 8.71 35.89 -5.51
C LEU A 260 9.17 37.29 -5.97
N GLY A 261 8.43 38.34 -5.63
CA GLY A 261 8.77 39.71 -6.01
C GLY A 261 8.62 40.00 -7.51
N MET A 262 7.79 39.24 -8.22
CA MET A 262 7.49 39.48 -9.64
C MET A 262 6.33 40.48 -9.76
N ASP A 263 6.58 41.64 -10.37
CA ASP A 263 5.54 42.66 -10.56
C ASP A 263 4.72 42.45 -11.84
N ILE A 264 4.02 41.31 -11.89
CA ILE A 264 3.17 40.95 -13.03
C ILE A 264 1.69 41.07 -12.63
N GLN A 265 0.91 41.72 -13.49
CA GLN A 265 -0.53 41.89 -13.30
C GLN A 265 -1.27 40.55 -13.44
N ILE A 266 -2.32 40.34 -12.63
CA ILE A 266 -3.13 39.11 -12.65
C ILE A 266 -3.74 38.82 -14.04
N ILE A 267 -4.02 39.87 -14.82
CA ILE A 267 -4.56 39.76 -16.18
C ILE A 267 -3.64 38.97 -17.11
N LYS A 268 -2.32 38.98 -16.88
CA LYS A 268 -1.36 38.20 -17.65
C LYS A 268 -1.44 36.71 -17.29
N PHE A 269 -1.76 36.36 -16.04
CA PHE A 269 -1.93 34.97 -15.61
C PHE A 269 -3.20 34.32 -16.17
N LEU A 270 -4.23 35.09 -16.50
CA LEU A 270 -5.40 34.59 -17.25
C LEU A 270 -5.01 33.98 -18.60
N PHE A 271 -3.94 34.48 -19.22
CA PHE A 271 -3.38 33.94 -20.47
C PHE A 271 -2.36 32.84 -20.22
N VAL A 272 -1.37 33.11 -19.36
CA VAL A 272 -0.21 32.23 -19.16
C VAL A 272 -0.62 30.89 -18.56
N VAL A 273 -1.47 30.90 -17.52
CA VAL A 273 -1.75 29.70 -16.73
C VAL A 273 -2.54 28.66 -17.53
N PRO A 274 -3.69 28.99 -18.17
CA PRO A 274 -4.43 28.01 -18.97
C PRO A 274 -3.58 27.41 -20.09
N ILE A 275 -2.85 28.23 -20.84
CA ILE A 275 -2.06 27.74 -21.98
C ILE A 275 -0.90 26.87 -21.49
N ALA A 276 -0.16 27.29 -20.46
CA ALA A 276 0.93 26.51 -19.91
C ALA A 276 0.43 25.17 -19.37
N LEU A 277 -0.67 25.15 -18.61
CA LEU A 277 -1.26 23.92 -18.07
C LEU A 277 -1.79 23.00 -19.17
N PHE A 278 -2.38 23.55 -20.24
CA PHE A 278 -2.78 22.75 -21.41
C PHE A 278 -1.57 22.05 -22.06
N ILE A 279 -0.49 22.79 -22.31
CA ILE A 279 0.73 22.24 -22.93
C ILE A 279 1.37 21.20 -22.01
N MET A 280 1.39 21.45 -20.69
CA MET A 280 1.91 20.49 -19.69
C MET A 280 1.12 19.18 -19.61
N MET A 281 -0.13 19.14 -20.06
CA MET A 281 -0.91 17.89 -20.13
C MET A 281 -0.48 16.99 -21.28
N VAL A 282 0.22 17.52 -22.28
CA VAL A 282 0.75 16.72 -23.39
C VAL A 282 1.88 15.84 -22.84
N PRO A 283 1.83 14.51 -23.00
CA PRO A 283 2.75 13.60 -22.34
C PRO A 283 4.11 13.51 -23.08
N VAL A 284 4.74 14.65 -23.37
CA VAL A 284 6.05 14.75 -24.05
C VAL A 284 7.24 14.64 -23.10
N SER A 285 7.07 14.98 -21.82
CA SER A 285 8.09 14.85 -20.78
C SER A 285 7.53 14.19 -19.52
N ILE A 286 8.40 13.77 -18.59
CA ILE A 286 7.97 13.08 -17.36
C ILE A 286 7.40 14.13 -16.41
N ASN A 287 6.11 14.05 -16.08
CA ASN A 287 5.41 14.99 -15.20
C ASN A 287 5.64 16.48 -15.53
N ALA A 288 5.80 16.78 -16.82
CA ALA A 288 6.12 18.10 -17.34
C ALA A 288 7.45 18.70 -16.83
N ILE A 289 8.35 17.90 -16.26
CA ILE A 289 9.67 18.34 -15.81
C ILE A 289 10.48 18.82 -17.03
N GLY A 290 11.17 19.95 -16.89
CA GLY A 290 11.88 20.64 -17.96
C GLY A 290 10.94 21.46 -18.85
N LEU A 291 9.80 20.90 -19.24
CA LEU A 291 8.78 21.61 -20.01
C LEU A 291 8.18 22.78 -19.22
N ARG A 292 7.82 22.55 -17.95
CA ARG A 292 7.20 23.55 -17.07
C ARG A 292 8.09 24.79 -16.89
N GLU A 293 9.36 24.58 -16.58
CA GLU A 293 10.34 25.65 -16.38
C GLU A 293 10.47 26.49 -17.65
N ASN A 294 10.60 25.84 -18.81
CA ASN A 294 10.71 26.52 -20.09
C ASN A 294 9.43 27.28 -20.47
N LEU A 295 8.24 26.73 -20.20
CA LEU A 295 6.98 27.41 -20.45
C LEU A 295 6.85 28.68 -19.62
N PHE A 296 7.16 28.62 -18.32
CA PHE A 296 7.07 29.81 -17.47
C PHE A 296 8.14 30.85 -17.82
N VAL A 297 9.36 30.44 -18.18
CA VAL A 297 10.38 31.36 -18.72
C VAL A 297 9.87 32.03 -20.00
N PHE A 298 9.34 31.24 -20.95
CA PHE A 298 8.83 31.75 -22.22
C PHE A 298 7.69 32.76 -22.03
N PHE A 299 6.77 32.49 -21.10
CA PHE A 299 5.59 33.30 -20.90
C PHE A 299 5.80 34.50 -19.97
N LEU A 300 6.63 34.40 -18.92
CA LEU A 300 6.73 35.43 -17.88
C LEU A 300 7.90 36.40 -18.09
N VAL A 301 8.98 36.00 -18.76
CA VAL A 301 10.10 36.91 -19.08
C VAL A 301 9.66 38.12 -19.90
N PRO A 302 8.79 37.98 -20.93
CA PRO A 302 8.27 39.13 -21.68
C PRO A 302 7.47 40.14 -20.83
N TYR A 303 7.10 39.79 -19.60
CA TYR A 303 6.40 40.65 -18.65
C TYR A 303 7.31 41.15 -17.52
N GLY A 304 8.64 41.07 -17.68
CA GLY A 304 9.61 41.64 -16.75
C GLY A 304 10.16 40.67 -15.70
N ALA A 305 9.82 39.38 -15.77
CA ALA A 305 10.44 38.38 -14.90
C ALA A 305 11.87 38.05 -15.35
N THR A 306 12.76 37.77 -14.40
CA THR A 306 14.05 37.16 -14.72
C THR A 306 13.90 35.64 -14.96
N VAL A 307 14.84 35.04 -15.69
CA VAL A 307 14.89 33.57 -15.88
C VAL A 307 14.96 32.86 -14.52
N ALA A 308 15.76 33.38 -13.58
CA ALA A 308 15.88 32.83 -12.23
C ALA A 308 14.55 32.83 -11.47
N GLN A 309 13.80 33.94 -11.51
CA GLN A 309 12.48 34.04 -10.90
C GLN A 309 11.47 33.07 -11.52
N CYS A 310 11.49 32.87 -12.84
CA CYS A 310 10.60 31.94 -13.52
C CYS A 310 10.86 30.48 -13.13
N ILE A 311 12.12 30.09 -12.97
CA ILE A 311 12.48 28.75 -12.50
C ILE A 311 12.10 28.59 -11.02
N ALA A 312 12.40 29.59 -10.18
CA ALA A 312 11.97 29.59 -8.78
C ALA A 312 10.44 29.46 -8.65
N PHE A 313 9.68 30.19 -9.48
CA PHE A 313 8.23 30.10 -9.60
C PHE A 313 7.77 28.69 -9.95
N SER A 314 8.39 28.06 -10.95
CA SER A 314 8.09 26.68 -11.34
C SER A 314 8.33 25.70 -10.20
N TRP A 315 9.46 25.84 -9.50
CA TRP A 315 9.87 24.95 -8.42
C TRP A 315 9.00 25.08 -7.18
N VAL A 316 8.66 26.31 -6.79
CA VAL A 316 7.74 26.57 -5.66
C VAL A 316 6.36 25.99 -5.96
N ALA A 317 5.81 26.25 -7.14
CA ALA A 317 4.52 25.70 -7.55
C ALA A 317 4.53 24.16 -7.54
N TYR A 318 5.58 23.54 -8.09
CA TYR A 318 5.70 22.09 -8.09
C TYR A 318 5.94 21.51 -6.69
N GLY A 319 6.73 22.19 -5.85
CA GLY A 319 6.97 21.79 -4.46
C GLY A 319 5.69 21.72 -3.64
N MET A 320 4.75 22.66 -3.86
CA MET A 320 3.43 22.60 -3.24
C MET A 320 2.62 21.36 -3.68
N ILE A 321 2.68 20.99 -4.97
CA ILE A 321 2.05 19.78 -5.50
C ILE A 321 2.69 18.51 -4.90
N LEU A 322 4.02 18.50 -4.75
CA LEU A 322 4.74 17.41 -4.09
C LEU A 322 4.31 17.24 -2.64
N LEU A 323 4.20 18.34 -1.89
CA LEU A 323 3.76 18.34 -0.51
C LEU A 323 2.34 17.75 -0.36
N LEU A 324 1.41 18.12 -1.24
CA LEU A 324 0.07 17.54 -1.26
C LEU A 324 0.07 16.03 -1.56
N GLY A 325 0.96 15.57 -2.44
CA GLY A 325 1.10 14.13 -2.68
C GLY A 325 1.67 13.39 -1.48
N ILE A 326 2.61 13.97 -0.73
CA ILE A 326 3.10 13.38 0.54
C ILE A 326 1.93 13.24 1.53
N LEU A 327 1.11 14.29 1.70
CA LEU A 327 -0.11 14.22 2.52
C LEU A 327 -1.06 13.12 2.03
N GLY A 328 -1.20 12.95 0.71
CA GLY A 328 -1.93 11.86 0.08
C GLY A 328 -1.38 10.47 0.41
N GLY A 329 -0.06 10.32 0.45
CA GLY A 329 0.62 9.09 0.85
C GLY A 329 0.38 8.75 2.33
N ILE A 330 0.38 9.77 3.20
CA ILE A 330 0.00 9.62 4.61
C ILE A 330 -1.45 9.12 4.72
N VAL A 331 -2.39 9.75 3.98
CA VAL A 331 -3.79 9.30 3.93
C VAL A 331 -3.90 7.85 3.42
N LEU A 332 -3.11 7.45 2.42
CA LEU A 332 -3.09 6.07 1.93
C LEU A 332 -2.71 5.06 3.03
N SER A 333 -1.77 5.41 3.91
CA SER A 333 -1.33 4.55 5.02
C SER A 333 -2.40 4.39 6.11
N PHE A 334 -3.25 5.40 6.32
CA PHE A 334 -4.27 5.39 7.38
C PHE A 334 -5.69 5.06 6.88
N ARG A 335 -5.98 5.18 5.58
CA ARG A 335 -7.32 4.92 5.05
C ARG A 335 -7.65 3.43 5.18
N LYS A 336 -8.78 3.13 5.81
CA LYS A 336 -9.32 1.76 5.82
C LYS A 336 -9.61 1.37 4.37
N GLN A 337 -9.02 0.26 3.92
CA GLN A 337 -9.35 -0.28 2.60
C GLN A 337 -10.83 -0.70 2.61
N GLY A 338 -11.59 -0.26 1.60
CA GLY A 338 -13.05 -0.43 1.50
C GLY A 338 -13.54 -1.88 1.63
N LYS A 339 -14.85 -2.03 1.86
CA LYS A 339 -15.52 -3.32 2.12
C LYS A 339 -15.16 -4.36 1.05
N LYS A 340 -14.92 -5.61 1.49
CA LYS A 340 -14.80 -6.77 0.61
C LYS A 340 -16.12 -6.94 -0.18
N PRO A 341 -16.10 -7.55 -1.39
CA PRO A 341 -17.28 -7.65 -2.26
C PRO A 341 -18.51 -8.18 -1.52
N GLN A 342 -19.67 -7.56 -1.75
CA GLN A 342 -20.95 -7.83 -1.06
C GLN A 342 -21.34 -9.32 -1.09
N ASP A 343 -21.01 -10.02 -2.18
CA ASP A 343 -21.23 -11.46 -2.35
C ASP A 343 -20.61 -12.31 -1.21
N PHE A 344 -19.51 -11.87 -0.60
CA PHE A 344 -18.87 -12.55 0.52
C PHE A 344 -19.58 -12.32 1.86
N ILE A 345 -20.19 -11.14 2.05
CA ILE A 345 -20.92 -10.80 3.29
C ILE A 345 -22.28 -11.51 3.31
N ASP A 346 -22.98 -11.52 2.17
CA ASP A 346 -24.29 -12.16 2.06
C ASP A 346 -24.21 -13.69 2.31
N THR A 347 -23.05 -14.30 2.01
CA THR A 347 -22.77 -15.71 2.31
C THR A 347 -22.59 -15.95 3.82
N LEU A 348 -21.84 -15.07 4.50
CA LEU A 348 -21.61 -15.15 5.95
C LEU A 348 -22.84 -14.81 6.79
N GLU A 349 -23.69 -13.88 6.35
CA GLU A 349 -24.93 -13.54 7.04
C GLU A 349 -25.96 -14.67 6.96
N LYS A 350 -26.00 -15.40 5.84
CA LYS A 350 -26.79 -16.64 5.72
C LYS A 350 -26.31 -17.71 6.69
N GLU A 351 -25.00 -17.95 6.77
CA GLU A 351 -24.40 -18.94 7.68
C GLU A 351 -24.64 -18.57 9.16
N ASN A 352 -24.47 -17.29 9.53
CA ASN A 352 -24.71 -16.83 10.90
C ASN A 352 -26.20 -16.85 11.31
N SER A 353 -27.12 -16.62 10.37
CA SER A 353 -28.57 -16.71 10.65
C SER A 353 -29.04 -18.14 10.92
N MET A 354 -28.36 -19.15 10.34
CA MET A 354 -28.61 -20.56 10.62
C MET A 354 -27.99 -20.99 11.97
N ALA A 355 -26.82 -20.46 12.32
CA ALA A 355 -26.14 -20.80 13.57
C ALA A 355 -26.81 -20.21 14.84
N THR A 356 -27.61 -19.15 14.71
CA THR A 356 -28.22 -18.44 15.86
C THR A 356 -29.57 -19.02 16.31
N SER A 357 -30.23 -19.87 15.50
CA SER A 357 -31.50 -20.50 15.89
C SER A 357 -31.35 -21.70 16.83
N GLU A 358 -30.17 -22.29 16.97
CA GLU A 358 -29.95 -23.51 17.76
C GLU A 358 -29.41 -23.25 19.19
N ASN A 359 -28.94 -22.04 19.49
CA ASN A 359 -28.06 -21.80 20.65
C ASN A 359 -28.76 -21.27 21.92
N LYS A 360 -30.05 -21.59 22.14
CA LYS A 360 -30.83 -21.03 23.28
C LYS A 360 -30.84 -21.87 24.57
N ASN A 361 -30.13 -22.99 24.64
CA ASN A 361 -30.05 -23.78 25.87
C ASN A 361 -28.68 -24.45 26.01
N GLN A 362 -27.80 -23.88 26.83
CA GLN A 362 -26.98 -24.58 27.83
C GLN A 362 -25.88 -23.64 28.34
N GLY A 363 -25.94 -23.35 29.63
CA GLY A 363 -24.87 -22.68 30.35
C GLY A 363 -23.80 -23.67 30.80
N VAL A 364 -22.63 -23.09 31.08
CA VAL A 364 -21.45 -23.65 31.77
C VAL A 364 -20.30 -24.10 30.85
N GLN A 365 -19.14 -23.45 31.08
CA GLN A 365 -17.76 -23.78 30.68
C GLN A 365 -17.25 -23.30 29.30
N GLU A 366 -17.12 -21.99 29.12
CA GLU A 366 -16.79 -21.35 27.83
C GLU A 366 -15.39 -20.66 27.77
N LYS A 367 -14.45 -20.96 28.67
CA LYS A 367 -13.60 -19.88 29.21
C LYS A 367 -12.17 -19.64 28.72
N GLU A 368 -11.56 -20.40 27.80
CA GLU A 368 -10.11 -20.13 27.49
C GLU A 368 -9.76 -20.01 25.99
N ILE A 369 -10.50 -20.65 25.08
CA ILE A 369 -10.19 -20.56 23.63
C ILE A 369 -10.59 -19.19 23.04
N LEU A 370 -11.49 -18.49 23.74
CA LEU A 370 -12.01 -17.20 23.36
C LEU A 370 -11.12 -16.01 23.76
N ASP A 371 -10.13 -16.12 24.65
CA ASP A 371 -9.49 -14.93 25.24
C ASP A 371 -8.70 -14.05 24.24
N THR A 372 -8.02 -14.63 23.25
CA THR A 372 -7.28 -13.83 22.25
C THR A 372 -8.22 -13.16 21.24
N GLN A 373 -9.28 -13.85 20.83
CA GLN A 373 -10.29 -13.29 19.94
C GLN A 373 -11.17 -12.28 20.70
N GLN A 374 -11.57 -12.58 21.93
CA GLN A 374 -12.25 -11.66 22.83
C GLN A 374 -11.39 -10.42 23.09
N ALA A 375 -10.09 -10.54 23.40
CA ALA A 375 -9.22 -9.38 23.55
C ALA A 375 -9.17 -8.49 22.28
N LEU A 376 -9.14 -9.11 21.08
CA LEU A 376 -9.21 -8.39 19.80
C LEU A 376 -10.58 -7.71 19.57
N PHE A 377 -11.67 -8.35 19.97
CA PHE A 377 -13.04 -7.87 19.73
C PHE A 377 -13.69 -7.14 20.91
N ASP A 378 -13.00 -7.03 22.05
CA ASP A 378 -13.53 -6.39 23.27
C ASP A 378 -13.88 -4.93 23.02
N GLU A 379 -15.16 -4.60 22.96
CA GLU A 379 -15.63 -3.24 22.66
C GLU A 379 -15.25 -2.22 23.77
N LYS A 380 -14.91 -2.70 24.97
CA LYS A 380 -14.55 -1.85 26.11
C LYS A 380 -13.09 -1.37 26.06
N LYS A 381 -12.22 -2.07 25.34
CA LYS A 381 -10.80 -1.72 25.20
C LYS A 381 -10.55 -0.89 23.94
N SER A 382 -9.83 0.20 24.08
CA SER A 382 -9.35 0.99 22.94
C SER A 382 -8.38 0.16 22.08
N LYS A 383 -8.24 0.51 20.79
CA LYS A 383 -7.31 -0.18 19.89
C LYS A 383 -5.86 -0.17 20.39
N ALA A 384 -5.44 0.91 21.03
CA ALA A 384 -4.10 1.03 21.61
C ALA A 384 -3.92 0.05 22.78
N GLN A 385 -4.93 -0.07 23.65
CA GLN A 385 -4.91 -1.04 24.75
C GLN A 385 -4.86 -2.48 24.24
N LYS A 386 -5.68 -2.81 23.25
CA LYS A 386 -5.62 -4.12 22.59
C LYS A 386 -4.24 -4.41 22.02
N TYR A 387 -3.65 -3.45 21.30
CA TYR A 387 -2.31 -3.59 20.75
C TYR A 387 -1.26 -3.82 21.84
N GLN A 388 -1.29 -3.02 22.91
CA GLN A 388 -0.39 -3.16 24.05
C GLN A 388 -0.50 -4.55 24.69
N GLU A 389 -1.71 -5.04 24.89
CA GLU A 389 -1.97 -6.37 25.45
C GLU A 389 -1.49 -7.50 24.53
N LEU A 390 -1.75 -7.40 23.22
CA LEU A 390 -1.39 -8.44 22.25
C LEU A 390 0.11 -8.49 21.92
N PHE A 391 0.81 -7.35 21.93
CA PHE A 391 2.18 -7.24 21.45
C PHE A 391 3.19 -6.96 22.57
N LEU A 392 2.85 -6.14 23.56
CA LEU A 392 3.76 -5.77 24.63
C LEU A 392 3.54 -6.58 25.91
N GLY A 393 2.32 -7.05 26.18
CA GLY A 393 1.95 -7.67 27.45
C GLY A 393 1.92 -6.72 28.64
N GLU A 394 2.09 -5.41 28.40
CA GLU A 394 2.19 -4.39 29.44
C GLU A 394 1.48 -3.12 29.01
N SER A 395 0.76 -2.49 29.94
CA SER A 395 0.15 -1.18 29.72
C SER A 395 1.17 -0.06 29.86
N GLY A 396 1.19 0.87 28.89
CA GLY A 396 1.99 2.09 29.00
C GLY A 396 2.29 2.73 27.65
N LEU A 397 1.87 3.98 27.46
CA LEU A 397 2.06 4.70 26.20
C LEU A 397 3.54 4.83 25.84
N TRP A 398 4.39 5.15 26.82
CA TRP A 398 5.83 5.28 26.60
C TRP A 398 6.50 3.96 26.22
N LYS A 399 6.11 2.84 26.87
CA LYS A 399 6.61 1.50 26.54
C LYS A 399 6.24 1.11 25.12
N MET A 400 5.00 1.40 24.71
CA MET A 400 4.52 1.22 23.35
C MET A 400 5.32 2.05 22.34
N ILE A 401 5.47 3.36 22.57
CA ILE A 401 6.25 4.23 21.68
C ILE A 401 7.70 3.76 21.56
N LYS A 402 8.33 3.40 22.68
CA LYS A 402 9.71 2.87 22.71
C LYS A 402 9.83 1.58 21.89
N TYR A 403 8.90 0.65 22.09
CA TYR A 403 8.84 -0.60 21.33
C TYR A 403 8.66 -0.32 19.83
N GLU A 404 7.68 0.49 19.45
CA GLU A 404 7.40 0.83 18.04
C GLU A 404 8.58 1.50 17.36
N LEU A 405 9.24 2.45 18.03
CA LEU A 405 10.39 3.15 17.48
C LEU A 405 11.54 2.18 17.18
N ILE A 406 11.85 1.28 18.11
CA ILE A 406 12.94 0.30 17.97
C ILE A 406 12.61 -0.73 16.88
N ILE A 407 11.39 -1.28 16.89
CA ILE A 407 10.98 -2.29 15.91
C ILE A 407 10.91 -1.68 14.50
N THR A 408 10.28 -0.51 14.34
CA THR A 408 10.14 0.17 13.04
C THR A 408 11.48 0.58 12.45
N LEU A 409 12.42 1.03 13.28
CA LEU A 409 13.73 1.48 12.82
C LEU A 409 14.64 0.32 12.41
N CYS A 410 14.64 -0.79 13.17
CA CYS A 410 15.73 -1.76 13.11
C CYS A 410 15.34 -3.16 12.63
N SER A 411 14.07 -3.55 12.73
CA SER A 411 13.65 -4.94 12.46
C SER A 411 13.93 -5.36 11.01
N TRP A 412 13.59 -4.53 10.04
CA TRP A 412 13.70 -4.84 8.61
C TRP A 412 15.06 -4.54 7.98
N MET A 413 15.95 -3.83 8.69
CA MET A 413 17.19 -3.30 8.10
C MET A 413 18.20 -4.43 7.85
N PRO A 414 18.65 -4.66 6.60
CA PRO A 414 19.63 -5.71 6.31
C PRO A 414 21.07 -5.26 6.61
N GLY A 415 22.00 -6.23 6.55
CA GLY A 415 23.44 -5.97 6.60
C GLY A 415 24.00 -5.67 7.99
N ALA A 416 25.29 -5.30 8.03
CA ALA A 416 26.04 -5.11 9.28
C ALA A 416 25.47 -4.00 10.17
N LEU A 417 24.96 -2.92 9.57
CA LEU A 417 24.32 -1.82 10.31
C LEU A 417 23.05 -2.32 11.02
N GLY A 418 22.19 -3.06 10.31
CA GLY A 418 20.98 -3.63 10.90
C GLY A 418 21.28 -4.60 12.03
N LEU A 419 22.30 -5.45 11.86
CA LEU A 419 22.79 -6.35 12.91
C LEU A 419 23.24 -5.58 14.15
N LEU A 420 24.08 -4.56 13.98
CA LEU A 420 24.57 -3.72 15.08
C LEU A 420 23.44 -3.01 15.80
N LEU A 421 22.49 -2.42 15.06
CA LEU A 421 21.34 -1.73 15.63
C LEU A 421 20.48 -2.69 16.46
N ARG A 422 20.14 -3.87 15.94
CA ARG A 422 19.33 -4.85 16.69
C ARG A 422 20.06 -5.34 17.94
N SER A 423 21.35 -5.67 17.85
CA SER A 423 22.16 -6.08 19.02
C SER A 423 22.29 -4.99 20.08
N LYS A 424 22.11 -3.70 19.75
CA LYS A 424 22.14 -2.60 20.72
C LYS A 424 20.77 -2.17 21.22
N LEU A 425 19.74 -2.23 20.39
CA LEU A 425 18.43 -1.65 20.69
C LEU A 425 17.41 -2.67 21.20
N TYR A 426 17.46 -3.94 20.76
CA TYR A 426 16.55 -4.98 21.29
C TYR A 426 16.74 -5.23 22.80
N PRO A 427 17.96 -5.20 23.36
CA PRO A 427 18.15 -5.28 24.82
C PRO A 427 17.42 -4.20 25.62
N LEU A 428 17.03 -3.08 25.00
CA LEU A 428 16.29 -2.01 25.69
C LEU A 428 14.81 -2.33 25.91
N ILE A 429 14.26 -3.32 25.21
CA ILE A 429 12.85 -3.72 25.33
C ILE A 429 12.68 -5.12 25.94
N LEU A 430 13.67 -5.99 25.80
CA LEU A 430 13.67 -7.34 26.34
C LEU A 430 13.90 -7.34 27.86
N SER A 431 13.48 -8.42 28.55
CA SER A 431 13.69 -8.57 30.00
C SER A 431 15.17 -8.60 30.38
N SER A 432 15.94 -9.46 29.72
CA SER A 432 17.39 -9.53 29.84
C SER A 432 18.02 -10.09 28.58
N VAL A 433 19.22 -9.60 28.24
CA VAL A 433 20.02 -10.09 27.11
C VAL A 433 21.48 -10.14 27.54
N GLY A 434 22.11 -11.28 27.34
CA GLY A 434 23.53 -11.49 27.60
C GLY A 434 24.45 -10.82 26.58
N ARG A 435 25.72 -11.18 26.64
CA ARG A 435 26.78 -10.70 25.75
C ARG A 435 26.80 -11.49 24.45
N ASN A 436 27.27 -10.84 23.38
CA ASN A 436 27.46 -11.48 22.08
C ASN A 436 26.18 -12.14 21.54
N VAL A 437 25.06 -11.41 21.60
CA VAL A 437 23.77 -11.87 21.05
C VAL A 437 23.53 -11.23 19.68
N ALA A 438 23.24 -12.07 18.69
CA ALA A 438 22.97 -11.69 17.32
C ALA A 438 21.49 -11.87 16.98
N PHE A 439 20.88 -10.86 16.37
CA PHE A 439 19.49 -10.89 15.90
C PHE A 439 19.41 -10.68 14.39
N GLY A 440 18.78 -11.63 13.69
CA GLY A 440 18.48 -11.60 12.27
C GLY A 440 17.46 -10.53 11.89
N VAL A 441 17.22 -10.42 10.59
CA VAL A 441 16.22 -9.51 10.02
C VAL A 441 14.82 -10.04 10.32
N ASN A 442 13.89 -9.14 10.61
CA ASN A 442 12.48 -9.44 10.86
C ASN A 442 12.21 -10.44 12.00
N VAL A 443 13.04 -10.47 13.03
CA VAL A 443 12.70 -11.22 14.26
C VAL A 443 11.48 -10.55 14.90
N ALA A 444 10.36 -11.28 14.95
CA ALA A 444 9.14 -10.82 15.59
C ALA A 444 9.25 -11.05 17.09
N ILE A 445 9.15 -9.98 17.88
CA ILE A 445 9.29 -10.01 19.33
C ILE A 445 7.97 -9.56 19.95
N ARG A 446 7.32 -10.43 20.72
CA ARG A 446 6.08 -10.11 21.44
C ARG A 446 6.24 -10.45 22.92
N HIS A 447 5.60 -9.66 23.76
CA HIS A 447 5.76 -9.70 25.21
C HIS A 447 7.24 -9.61 25.63
N PRO A 448 7.98 -8.60 25.13
CA PRO A 448 9.44 -8.55 25.25
C PRO A 448 9.92 -8.55 26.71
N GLY A 449 9.13 -7.99 27.64
CA GLY A 449 9.40 -8.00 29.08
C GLY A 449 9.43 -9.40 29.73
N LYS A 450 9.03 -10.45 28.99
CA LYS A 450 9.05 -11.85 29.43
C LYS A 450 10.05 -12.73 28.65
N ILE A 451 10.94 -12.12 27.87
CA ILE A 451 11.96 -12.84 27.09
C ILE A 451 13.34 -12.59 27.70
N ARG A 452 14.02 -13.67 28.11
CA ARG A 452 15.36 -13.66 28.70
C ARG A 452 16.33 -14.46 27.83
N ILE A 453 17.47 -13.87 27.50
CA ILE A 453 18.48 -14.45 26.60
C ILE A 453 19.86 -14.43 27.25
N GLY A 454 20.56 -15.56 27.24
CA GLY A 454 21.92 -15.72 27.76
C GLY A 454 23.02 -15.16 26.84
N ASP A 455 24.27 -15.55 27.12
CA ASP A 455 25.47 -15.17 26.37
C ASP A 455 25.64 -16.04 25.11
N ASN A 456 26.23 -15.47 24.06
CA ASN A 456 26.60 -16.18 22.82
C ASN A 456 25.42 -16.83 22.08
N VAL A 457 24.30 -16.11 21.98
CA VAL A 457 23.09 -16.60 21.32
C VAL A 457 22.94 -16.02 19.92
N VAL A 458 22.53 -16.85 18.97
CA VAL A 458 22.18 -16.41 17.61
C VAL A 458 20.71 -16.71 17.34
N ILE A 459 19.96 -15.67 16.98
CA ILE A 459 18.57 -15.76 16.53
C ILE A 459 18.52 -15.30 15.09
N ASP A 460 18.28 -16.21 14.16
CA ASP A 460 18.38 -15.95 12.72
C ASP A 460 17.11 -15.29 12.15
N ASP A 461 17.12 -14.99 10.85
CA ASP A 461 16.09 -14.21 10.17
C ASP A 461 14.67 -14.80 10.31
N ASN A 462 13.68 -13.90 10.44
CA ASN A 462 12.24 -14.18 10.49
C ASN A 462 11.81 -15.13 11.62
N CYS A 463 12.61 -15.27 12.68
CA CYS A 463 12.18 -16.00 13.86
C CYS A 463 11.04 -15.26 14.58
N VAL A 464 10.18 -16.00 15.27
CA VAL A 464 9.13 -15.46 16.12
C VAL A 464 9.43 -15.83 17.57
N LEU A 465 9.55 -14.83 18.44
CA LEU A 465 9.68 -14.97 19.88
C LEU A 465 8.45 -14.33 20.53
N ASP A 466 7.49 -15.14 20.94
CA ASP A 466 6.24 -14.70 21.55
C ASP A 466 6.11 -15.28 22.96
N ALA A 467 6.28 -14.44 23.98
CA ALA A 467 6.18 -14.84 25.38
C ALA A 467 4.81 -14.51 25.99
N LYS A 468 3.73 -14.64 25.20
CA LYS A 468 2.36 -14.34 25.62
C LYS A 468 1.92 -15.19 26.82
N GLY A 469 1.09 -14.57 27.66
CA GLY A 469 0.46 -15.15 28.84
C GLY A 469 0.43 -14.16 29.99
N GLU A 470 -0.49 -14.34 30.93
CA GLU A 470 -0.59 -13.52 32.15
C GLU A 470 0.19 -14.18 33.30
N GLY A 471 0.02 -15.49 33.51
CA GLY A 471 0.54 -16.23 34.67
C GLY A 471 1.93 -16.87 34.50
N ASN A 472 2.57 -16.70 33.35
CA ASN A 472 3.83 -17.38 33.01
C ASN A 472 5.08 -16.50 33.19
N THR A 473 6.22 -17.17 33.31
CA THR A 473 7.55 -16.53 33.29
C THR A 473 8.01 -16.19 31.87
N GLY A 474 7.44 -16.84 30.85
CA GLY A 474 7.67 -16.57 29.43
C GLY A 474 8.73 -17.47 28.78
N LEU A 475 9.62 -16.83 28.02
CA LEU A 475 10.65 -17.51 27.21
C LEU A 475 12.03 -17.28 27.82
N THR A 476 12.72 -18.38 28.12
CA THR A 476 14.09 -18.35 28.67
C THR A 476 15.04 -19.10 27.73
N ILE A 477 16.07 -18.42 27.27
CA ILE A 477 17.10 -18.94 26.36
C ILE A 477 18.46 -18.91 27.06
N GLY A 478 19.09 -20.07 27.21
CA GLY A 478 20.42 -20.25 27.81
C GLY A 478 21.56 -19.74 26.95
N ASN A 479 22.78 -20.09 27.31
CA ASN A 479 24.00 -19.65 26.64
C ASN A 479 24.34 -20.54 25.45
N GLY A 480 24.98 -19.98 24.42
CA GLY A 480 25.45 -20.77 23.26
C GLY A 480 24.32 -21.34 22.40
N VAL A 481 23.09 -20.80 22.51
CA VAL A 481 21.92 -21.28 21.77
C VAL A 481 21.94 -20.74 20.34
N PHE A 482 21.59 -21.61 19.38
CA PHE A 482 21.35 -21.23 17.99
C PHE A 482 19.89 -21.49 17.60
N ILE A 483 19.23 -20.48 17.02
CA ILE A 483 17.87 -20.58 16.50
C ILE A 483 17.89 -20.26 15.01
N GLY A 484 17.65 -21.28 14.18
CA GLY A 484 17.61 -21.16 12.73
C GLY A 484 16.40 -20.38 12.21
N LYS A 485 16.56 -19.82 11.00
CA LYS A 485 15.56 -19.04 10.26
C LYS A 485 14.15 -19.62 10.31
N ASN A 486 13.18 -18.71 10.35
CA ASN A 486 11.75 -18.98 10.33
C ASN A 486 11.25 -19.89 11.48
N THR A 487 12.04 -20.05 12.55
CA THR A 487 11.63 -20.83 13.72
C THR A 487 10.71 -20.01 14.62
N ILE A 488 9.68 -20.66 15.14
CA ILE A 488 8.62 -20.05 15.94
C ILE A 488 8.69 -20.60 17.36
N LEU A 489 8.91 -19.72 18.34
CA LEU A 489 8.83 -20.00 19.77
C LEU A 489 7.66 -19.21 20.35
N THR A 490 6.61 -19.91 20.80
CA THR A 490 5.35 -19.27 21.25
C THR A 490 4.90 -19.82 22.61
N CYS A 491 4.67 -18.92 23.55
CA CYS A 491 4.05 -19.21 24.83
C CYS A 491 2.58 -18.75 24.80
N HIS A 492 1.69 -19.60 25.29
CA HIS A 492 0.27 -19.32 25.46
C HIS A 492 -0.09 -19.64 26.92
N ASP A 493 0.33 -18.78 27.85
CA ASP A 493 0.30 -19.02 29.32
C ASP A 493 1.22 -20.14 29.84
N GLY A 494 1.96 -20.79 28.94
CA GLY A 494 3.04 -21.71 29.29
C GLY A 494 4.44 -21.08 29.31
N ASN A 495 5.46 -21.85 29.66
CA ASN A 495 6.87 -21.48 29.57
C ASN A 495 7.59 -22.31 28.50
N ILE A 496 8.59 -21.69 27.87
CA ILE A 496 9.59 -22.39 27.05
C ILE A 496 10.96 -22.11 27.67
N VAL A 497 11.67 -23.17 28.00
CA VAL A 497 13.03 -23.11 28.56
C VAL A 497 13.97 -23.86 27.63
N LEU A 498 14.89 -23.11 27.01
CA LEU A 498 16.03 -23.65 26.27
C LEU A 498 17.26 -23.52 27.17
N GLU A 499 17.86 -24.63 27.59
CA GLU A 499 19.11 -24.61 28.35
C GLU A 499 20.33 -24.34 27.44
N ASP A 500 21.53 -24.44 28.00
CA ASP A 500 22.77 -24.11 27.29
C ASP A 500 23.06 -25.04 26.10
N ASN A 501 23.64 -24.48 25.04
CA ASN A 501 24.07 -25.19 23.83
C ASN A 501 22.97 -25.95 23.10
N VAL A 502 21.70 -25.50 23.21
CA VAL A 502 20.62 -26.00 22.37
C VAL A 502 20.79 -25.45 20.95
N ASN A 503 20.79 -26.33 19.96
CA ASN A 503 20.85 -25.96 18.55
C ASN A 503 19.54 -26.32 17.84
N ILE A 504 18.83 -25.31 17.35
CA ILE A 504 17.56 -25.46 16.65
C ILE A 504 17.74 -25.16 15.17
N GLY A 505 17.42 -26.14 14.33
CA GLY A 505 17.41 -26.01 12.88
C GLY A 505 16.36 -25.02 12.34
N PHE A 506 16.15 -25.06 11.03
CA PHE A 506 15.27 -24.12 10.34
C PHE A 506 13.80 -24.54 10.38
N ASN A 507 12.90 -23.57 10.40
CA ASN A 507 11.45 -23.78 10.31
C ASN A 507 10.88 -24.70 11.40
N CYS A 508 11.46 -24.68 12.60
CA CYS A 508 10.93 -25.42 13.73
C CYS A 508 9.77 -24.64 14.39
N VAL A 509 8.86 -25.35 15.05
CA VAL A 509 7.80 -24.72 15.84
C VAL A 509 7.80 -25.33 17.23
N ILE A 510 7.93 -24.49 18.24
CA ILE A 510 7.85 -24.85 19.65
C ILE A 510 6.75 -23.99 20.26
N SER A 511 5.64 -24.63 20.65
CA SER A 511 4.46 -23.94 21.17
C SER A 511 4.03 -24.53 22.51
N SER A 512 4.00 -23.72 23.55
CA SER A 512 3.75 -24.15 24.93
C SER A 512 2.48 -23.53 25.51
N LEU A 513 1.55 -24.37 25.97
CA LEU A 513 0.43 -23.97 26.83
C LEU A 513 0.74 -24.20 28.32
N SER A 514 1.68 -25.09 28.66
CA SER A 514 2.15 -25.30 30.04
C SER A 514 3.66 -25.15 30.17
N ASN A 515 4.46 -26.17 29.91
CA ASN A 515 5.92 -26.11 30.01
C ASN A 515 6.57 -26.96 28.92
N ILE A 516 7.50 -26.38 28.16
CA ILE A 516 8.41 -27.11 27.29
C ILE A 516 9.84 -26.85 27.76
N VAL A 517 10.56 -27.91 28.10
CA VAL A 517 11.95 -27.84 28.57
C VAL A 517 12.84 -28.63 27.62
N LEU A 518 13.76 -27.91 26.97
CA LEU A 518 14.88 -28.49 26.23
C LEU A 518 16.14 -28.36 27.10
N ARG A 519 16.64 -29.50 27.58
CA ARG A 519 17.88 -29.58 28.36
C ARG A 519 19.12 -29.24 27.54
N LYS A 520 20.28 -29.21 28.18
CA LYS A 520 21.55 -28.84 27.55
C LYS A 520 21.93 -29.71 26.36
N ASN A 521 22.74 -29.17 25.47
CA ASN A 521 23.43 -29.93 24.40
C ASN A 521 22.48 -30.68 23.45
N ILE A 522 21.25 -30.17 23.26
CA ILE A 522 20.27 -30.77 22.36
C ILE A 522 20.45 -30.27 20.94
N LEU A 523 20.24 -31.16 19.96
CA LEU A 523 20.21 -30.82 18.54
C LEU A 523 18.82 -31.10 17.96
N LEU A 524 18.16 -30.08 17.44
CA LEU A 524 16.95 -30.18 16.62
C LEU A 524 17.32 -29.97 15.16
N ALA A 525 17.01 -30.93 14.30
CA ALA A 525 17.08 -30.74 12.86
C ALA A 525 15.97 -29.77 12.37
N SER A 526 15.86 -29.58 11.05
CA SER A 526 14.84 -28.68 10.49
C SER A 526 13.43 -29.27 10.57
N PHE A 527 12.43 -28.39 10.63
CA PHE A 527 11.00 -28.74 10.64
C PHE A 527 10.55 -29.60 11.84
N VAL A 528 11.26 -29.53 12.96
CA VAL A 528 10.83 -30.19 14.19
C VAL A 528 9.66 -29.43 14.82
N TYR A 529 8.67 -30.18 15.31
CA TYR A 529 7.41 -29.66 15.86
C TYR A 529 7.21 -30.14 17.30
N LEU A 530 7.24 -29.22 18.28
CA LEU A 530 6.98 -29.48 19.69
C LEU A 530 5.76 -28.69 20.13
N VAL A 531 4.71 -29.39 20.57
CA VAL A 531 3.48 -28.73 21.06
C VAL A 531 3.07 -29.27 22.42
N GLY A 532 3.29 -28.45 23.44
CA GLY A 532 2.93 -28.72 24.82
C GLY A 532 1.52 -28.22 25.11
N GLY A 533 0.52 -28.84 24.49
CA GLY A 533 -0.90 -28.60 24.71
C GLY A 533 -1.74 -29.38 23.71
N ASP A 534 -2.91 -29.79 24.13
CA ASP A 534 -3.86 -30.56 23.33
C ASP A 534 -5.30 -30.07 23.58
N HIS A 535 -6.23 -30.56 22.78
CA HIS A 535 -7.65 -30.28 22.92
C HIS A 535 -8.35 -31.46 23.61
N THR A 536 -9.29 -31.14 24.49
CA THR A 536 -10.26 -32.15 24.96
C THR A 536 -11.17 -32.52 23.80
N ALA A 537 -11.39 -33.83 23.62
CA ALA A 537 -12.15 -34.36 22.49
C ALA A 537 -13.12 -35.49 22.89
N ASP A 538 -13.35 -35.67 24.19
CA ASP A 538 -14.19 -36.76 24.71
C ASP A 538 -15.68 -36.58 24.35
N ARG A 539 -16.12 -35.34 24.14
CA ARG A 539 -17.50 -35.04 23.76
C ARG A 539 -17.67 -35.09 22.25
N THR A 540 -18.74 -35.74 21.80
CA THR A 540 -19.07 -35.83 20.37
C THR A 540 -20.23 -34.91 19.97
N ASP A 541 -20.86 -34.27 20.95
CA ASP A 541 -22.03 -33.41 20.80
C ASP A 541 -21.70 -31.92 20.64
N ILE A 542 -20.45 -31.52 20.89
CA ILE A 542 -19.94 -30.17 20.64
C ILE A 542 -18.60 -30.22 19.88
N PRO A 543 -18.28 -29.24 19.01
CA PRO A 543 -16.99 -29.21 18.31
C PRO A 543 -15.80 -29.16 19.28
N VAL A 544 -14.71 -29.86 18.94
CA VAL A 544 -13.44 -29.87 19.71
C VAL A 544 -12.93 -28.45 20.03
N LEU A 545 -13.21 -27.48 19.15
CA LEU A 545 -12.86 -26.06 19.34
C LEU A 545 -13.42 -25.44 20.61
N ILE A 546 -14.53 -25.95 21.16
CA ILE A 546 -15.19 -25.37 22.34
C ILE A 546 -15.23 -26.35 23.53
N GLN A 547 -14.57 -27.51 23.41
CA GLN A 547 -14.51 -28.51 24.49
C GLN A 547 -13.48 -28.17 25.58
N GLY A 548 -12.57 -27.22 25.31
CA GLY A 548 -11.47 -26.86 26.19
C GLY A 548 -10.12 -27.39 25.70
N ARG A 549 -9.13 -27.32 26.59
CA ARG A 549 -7.74 -27.74 26.32
C ARG A 549 -7.14 -28.44 27.53
N THR A 550 -6.15 -29.27 27.26
CA THR A 550 -5.28 -29.90 28.27
C THR A 550 -3.83 -29.56 27.96
N SER A 551 -2.96 -29.56 28.96
CA SER A 551 -1.53 -29.40 28.72
C SER A 551 -0.74 -30.09 29.84
N LYS A 552 0.09 -31.05 29.45
CA LYS A 552 0.98 -31.82 30.34
C LYS A 552 2.44 -31.37 30.23
N GLY A 553 2.80 -30.73 29.12
CA GLY A 553 4.14 -30.23 28.86
C GLY A 553 5.02 -31.25 28.13
N ILE A 554 6.23 -30.84 27.78
CA ILE A 554 7.22 -31.66 27.08
C ILE A 554 8.58 -31.48 27.75
N GLU A 555 9.29 -32.58 27.99
CA GLU A 555 10.69 -32.56 28.42
C GLU A 555 11.56 -33.38 27.47
N VAL A 556 12.65 -32.78 26.99
CA VAL A 556 13.67 -33.46 26.18
C VAL A 556 14.99 -33.40 26.92
N GLY A 557 15.54 -34.58 27.22
CA GLY A 557 16.75 -34.77 28.00
C GLY A 557 18.03 -34.35 27.29
N GLU A 558 19.07 -34.11 28.08
CA GLU A 558 20.37 -33.60 27.63
C GLU A 558 21.00 -34.47 26.54
N GLY A 559 21.68 -33.85 25.56
CA GLY A 559 22.42 -34.59 24.53
C GLY A 559 21.57 -35.29 23.46
N THR A 560 20.25 -35.09 23.50
CA THR A 560 19.31 -35.71 22.56
C THR A 560 19.37 -35.05 21.18
N TRP A 561 19.27 -35.88 20.13
CA TRP A 561 19.12 -35.43 18.75
C TRP A 561 17.74 -35.77 18.20
N LEU A 562 17.02 -34.75 17.73
CA LEU A 562 15.75 -34.88 17.02
C LEU A 562 15.98 -34.71 15.51
N GLY A 563 15.72 -35.77 14.74
CA GLY A 563 15.80 -35.78 13.28
C GLY A 563 14.80 -34.83 12.62
N ALA A 564 14.95 -34.61 11.31
CA ALA A 564 14.09 -33.68 10.59
C ALA A 564 12.63 -34.14 10.61
N HIS A 565 11.68 -33.21 10.70
CA HIS A 565 10.24 -33.51 10.76
C HIS A 565 9.78 -34.35 11.96
N VAL A 566 10.58 -34.44 13.03
CA VAL A 566 10.11 -35.06 14.28
C VAL A 566 9.00 -34.22 14.90
N SER A 567 7.94 -34.88 15.35
CA SER A 567 6.88 -34.27 16.15
C SER A 567 6.89 -34.84 17.56
N ILE A 568 6.91 -33.99 18.59
CA ILE A 568 6.79 -34.39 20.00
C ILE A 568 5.46 -33.84 20.52
N LEU A 569 4.58 -34.75 20.94
CA LEU A 569 3.23 -34.41 21.41
C LEU A 569 3.21 -34.10 22.91
N ASP A 570 2.16 -33.41 23.34
CA ASP A 570 1.95 -33.04 24.74
C ASP A 570 2.00 -34.25 25.68
N GLY A 571 2.67 -34.09 26.83
CA GLY A 571 2.90 -35.15 27.82
C GLY A 571 4.05 -36.10 27.50
N SER A 572 4.81 -35.85 26.44
CA SER A 572 5.96 -36.70 26.10
C SER A 572 7.22 -36.32 26.88
N VAL A 573 7.98 -37.35 27.29
CA VAL A 573 9.28 -37.22 27.94
C VAL A 573 10.31 -38.02 27.16
N VAL A 574 11.33 -37.35 26.64
CA VAL A 574 12.45 -38.01 25.94
C VAL A 574 13.66 -38.00 26.85
N GLY A 575 14.19 -39.17 27.20
CA GLY A 575 15.37 -39.31 28.06
C GLY A 575 16.63 -38.70 27.43
N ARG A 576 17.69 -38.56 28.23
CA ARG A 576 18.99 -38.05 27.75
C ARG A 576 19.60 -38.93 26.66
N ASP A 577 20.47 -38.32 25.85
CA ASP A 577 21.31 -38.99 24.86
C ASP A 577 20.55 -39.82 23.80
N CYS A 578 19.26 -39.53 23.60
CA CYS A 578 18.42 -40.22 22.62
C CYS A 578 18.70 -39.76 21.17
N ILE A 579 18.36 -40.61 20.21
CA ILE A 579 18.28 -40.27 18.79
C ILE A 579 16.87 -40.58 18.30
N ILE A 580 16.11 -39.54 17.98
CA ILE A 580 14.78 -39.69 17.39
C ILE A 580 14.92 -39.53 15.88
N GLY A 581 14.65 -40.59 15.12
CA GLY A 581 14.80 -40.60 13.67
C GLY A 581 13.82 -39.65 12.97
N ALA A 582 14.17 -39.25 11.75
CA ALA A 582 13.36 -38.32 10.97
C ALA A 582 11.92 -38.81 10.76
N ASN A 583 10.97 -37.87 10.70
CA ASN A 583 9.52 -38.12 10.59
C ASN A 583 8.88 -38.94 11.74
N ALA A 584 9.57 -39.12 12.87
CA ALA A 584 8.98 -39.83 14.00
C ALA A 584 7.99 -38.94 14.77
N VAL A 585 6.95 -39.57 15.36
CA VAL A 585 5.96 -38.90 16.22
C VAL A 585 6.07 -39.48 17.63
N VAL A 586 6.63 -38.74 18.56
CA VAL A 586 6.72 -39.16 19.97
C VAL A 586 5.43 -38.80 20.69
N ASN A 587 4.81 -39.83 21.29
CA ASN A 587 3.62 -39.72 22.12
C ASN A 587 3.82 -40.59 23.36
N GLY A 588 4.33 -39.98 24.43
CA GLY A 588 4.70 -40.66 25.68
C GLY A 588 6.20 -40.66 25.94
N GLU A 589 6.68 -41.67 26.66
CA GLU A 589 8.06 -41.72 27.15
C GLU A 589 9.01 -42.47 26.20
N ILE A 590 10.19 -41.91 25.96
CA ILE A 590 11.31 -42.58 25.30
C ILE A 590 12.46 -42.71 26.30
N PRO A 591 12.90 -43.92 26.68
CA PRO A 591 13.97 -44.12 27.65
C PRO A 591 15.30 -43.51 27.21
N GLU A 592 16.16 -43.16 28.17
CA GLU A 592 17.50 -42.65 27.91
C GLU A 592 18.32 -43.55 26.99
N PHE A 593 19.24 -42.96 26.21
CA PHE A 593 20.09 -43.66 25.24
C PHE A 593 19.34 -44.42 24.15
N SER A 594 18.04 -44.18 23.94
CA SER A 594 17.27 -44.88 22.91
C SER A 594 17.50 -44.31 21.51
N ILE A 595 17.55 -45.18 20.51
CA ILE A 595 17.28 -44.81 19.11
C ILE A 595 15.82 -45.17 18.82
N ALA A 596 14.97 -44.19 18.53
CA ALA A 596 13.54 -44.41 18.28
C ALA A 596 13.09 -43.87 16.93
N VAL A 597 12.18 -44.57 16.25
CA VAL A 597 11.67 -44.23 14.91
C VAL A 597 10.18 -44.54 14.78
N GLY A 598 9.51 -43.94 13.79
CA GLY A 598 8.12 -44.25 13.44
C GLY A 598 7.06 -43.30 14.04
N ALA A 599 5.81 -43.49 13.66
CA ALA A 599 4.66 -42.71 14.11
C ALA A 599 3.50 -43.65 14.50
N PRO A 600 3.29 -43.94 15.80
CA PRO A 600 4.05 -43.43 16.95
C PRO A 600 5.48 -44.00 17.02
N ALA A 601 6.39 -43.24 17.63
CA ALA A 601 7.78 -43.62 17.78
C ALA A 601 7.92 -44.86 18.66
N ARG A 602 8.79 -45.77 18.26
CA ARG A 602 9.15 -46.99 18.99
C ARG A 602 10.66 -47.09 19.08
N VAL A 603 11.15 -47.52 20.24
CA VAL A 603 12.57 -47.79 20.47
C VAL A 603 13.00 -48.93 19.54
N LEU A 604 13.96 -48.65 18.66
CA LEU A 604 14.57 -49.62 17.76
C LEU A 604 15.67 -50.41 18.48
N ARG A 605 16.53 -49.70 19.20
CA ARG A 605 17.63 -50.26 19.99
C ARG A 605 18.22 -49.23 20.95
N ASP A 606 19.04 -49.69 21.86
CA ASP A 606 19.92 -48.83 22.66
C ASP A 606 21.06 -48.29 21.79
N ARG A 607 21.37 -47.00 21.93
CA ARG A 607 22.44 -46.28 21.21
C ARG A 607 23.82 -46.79 21.56
N ARG A 608 23.99 -47.33 22.77
CA ARG A 608 25.28 -47.84 23.31
C ARG A 608 25.66 -49.19 22.70
N GLU A 609 24.68 -49.92 22.17
CA GLU A 609 24.92 -51.14 21.42
C GLU A 609 25.51 -50.80 20.05
N LYS A 610 26.61 -51.46 19.67
CA LYS A 610 27.24 -51.26 18.35
C LYS A 610 26.24 -51.67 17.26
N GLY A 611 25.95 -50.77 16.33
CA GLY A 611 25.16 -51.09 15.15
C GLY A 611 25.91 -52.12 14.31
N SER A 612 25.29 -53.28 14.09
CA SER A 612 25.69 -54.25 13.07
C SER A 612 25.47 -53.73 11.67
#